data_AF-A0A127STY9-F1
#
_entry.id   AF-A0A127STY9-F1
#
_cell.length_a   1.000
_cell.length_b   1.000
_cell.length_c   1.000
_cell.angle_alpha   90.00
_cell.angle_beta   90.00
_cell.angle_gamma   90.00
#
_symmetry.space_group_name_H-M   'P 1'
#
loop_
_entity.id
_entity.type
_entity.pdbx_description
1 polymer ?
#
loop_
_entity_poly.entity_id
_entity_poly.type
_entity_poly.pdbx_seq_one_letter_code
_entity_poly.pdbx_strand_id
1 'polypeptide(L)' 'MNNQKFIVTKDKATAEFFIASGIKLVSQIGNTYTFLNQPPKHFSFRETDKGKYCFSNILSM' A
#
# COMPACT_ATOMS: atom_id res chain seq x y z
N MET A 1 -13.07 7.44 8.04
CA MET A 1 -12.05 6.52 8.59
C MET A 1 -12.03 5.30 7.68
N ASN A 2 -10.89 5.00 7.06
CA ASN A 2 -10.80 3.81 6.24
C ASN A 2 -10.47 2.61 7.15
N ASN A 3 -11.43 1.69 7.32
CA ASN A 3 -11.30 0.54 8.22
C ASN A 3 -10.59 -0.66 7.54
N GLN A 4 -10.02 -0.44 6.36
CA GLN A 4 -9.36 -1.49 5.59
C GLN A 4 -7.95 -1.76 6.14
N LYS A 5 -7.61 -3.04 6.31
CA LYS A 5 -6.36 -3.49 6.94
C LYS A 5 -5.13 -3.37 6.03
N PHE A 6 -5.33 -3.37 4.72
CA PHE A 6 -4.25 -3.46 3.74
C PHE A 6 -4.36 -2.37 2.67
N ILE A 7 -3.21 -2.04 2.11
CA ILE A 7 -3.05 -1.25 0.89
C ILE A 7 -2.49 -2.19 -0.18
N VAL A 8 -3.09 -2.20 -1.35
CA VAL A 8 -2.69 -3.07 -2.46
C VAL A 8 -2.33 -2.19 -3.66
N THR A 9 -1.20 -2.47 -4.30
CA THR A 9 -0.82 -1.81 -5.56
C THR A 9 -0.22 -2.82 -6.52
N LYS A 10 -0.42 -2.61 -7.82
CA LYS A 10 0.28 -3.33 -8.89
C LYS A 10 1.33 -2.45 -9.60
N ASP A 11 1.39 -1.18 -9.23
CA ASP A 11 2.36 -0.22 -9.77
C ASP A 11 3.65 -0.32 -8.96
N LYS A 12 4.75 -0.65 -9.66
CA LYS A 12 6.06 -0.84 -9.04
C LYS A 12 6.60 0.44 -8.39
N ALA A 13 6.42 1.60 -9.03
CA ALA A 13 6.91 2.87 -8.49
C ALA A 13 6.15 3.28 -7.23
N THR A 14 4.84 3.04 -7.18
CA THR A 14 4.02 3.21 -5.97
C THR A 14 4.45 2.26 -4.86
N ALA A 15 4.74 0.99 -5.19
CA ALA A 15 5.26 0.04 -4.21
C ALA A 15 6.62 0.48 -3.63
N GLU A 16 7.56 0.90 -4.48
CA GLU A 16 8.87 1.42 -4.05
C GLU A 16 8.74 2.67 -3.17
N PHE A 17 7.84 3.59 -3.52
CA PHE A 17 7.52 4.76 -2.71
C PHE A 17 6.98 4.39 -1.33
N PHE A 18 6.06 3.42 -1.24
CA PHE A 18 5.54 2.94 0.04
C PHE A 18 6.61 2.28 0.90
N ILE A 19 7.50 1.48 0.30
CA ILE A 19 8.64 0.86 1.00
C ILE A 19 9.59 1.94 1.53
N ALA A 20 10.00 2.89 0.68
CA ALA A 20 10.89 3.99 1.06
C ALA A 20 10.28 4.88 2.16
N SER A 21 8.94 4.99 2.17
CA SER A 21 8.18 5.72 3.18
C SER A 21 8.01 4.95 4.49
N GLY A 22 8.50 3.72 4.59
CA GLY A 22 8.41 2.90 5.81
C GLY A 22 7.07 2.18 6.00
N ILE A 23 6.24 2.08 4.97
CA ILE A 23 5.02 1.27 5.04
C ILE A 23 5.40 -0.21 4.93
N LYS A 24 4.92 -1.01 5.89
CA LYS A 24 5.28 -2.42 5.98
C LYS A 24 4.66 -3.24 4.85
N LEU A 25 5.49 -3.75 3.94
CA LEU A 25 5.12 -4.79 2.98
C LEU A 25 4.86 -6.10 3.74
N VAL A 26 3.71 -6.73 3.49
CA VAL A 26 3.30 -7.99 4.15
C VAL A 26 3.17 -9.16 3.18
N SER A 27 2.97 -8.89 1.89
CA SER A 27 2.94 -9.92 0.85
C SER A 27 3.30 -9.32 -0.51
N GLN A 28 3.97 -10.12 -1.35
CA GLN A 28 4.18 -9.82 -2.76
C GLN A 28 3.92 -11.09 -3.57
N ILE A 29 2.89 -11.08 -4.41
CA ILE A 29 2.52 -12.21 -5.28
C ILE A 29 2.51 -11.72 -6.72
N GLY A 30 3.47 -12.19 -7.51
CA GLY A 30 3.70 -11.66 -8.85
C GLY A 30 3.94 -10.15 -8.82
N ASN A 31 3.11 -9.40 -9.57
CA ASN A 31 3.17 -7.94 -9.63
C ASN A 31 2.26 -7.25 -8.62
N THR A 32 1.64 -7.98 -7.69
CA THR A 32 0.75 -7.41 -6.66
C THR A 32 1.52 -7.27 -5.35
N TYR A 33 1.58 -6.05 -4.84
CA TYR A 33 2.21 -5.70 -3.56
C TYR A 33 1.13 -5.37 -2.54
N THR A 34 1.13 -6.06 -1.40
CA THR A 34 0.21 -5.84 -0.29
C THR A 34 0.97 -5.31 0.92
N PHE A 35 0.54 -4.17 1.41
CA PHE A 35 1.09 -3.47 2.56
C PHE A 35 0.09 -3.42 3.70
N LEU A 36 0.59 -3.33 4.93
CA LEU A 36 -0.25 -3.05 6.09
C LEU A 36 -0.69 -1.59 6.06
N ASN A 37 -1.99 -1.33 6.25
CA ASN A 37 -2.54 0.02 6.34
C ASN A 37 -2.27 0.65 7.72
N GLN A 38 -1.00 0.69 8.09
CA GLN A 38 -0.46 1.32 9.29
C GLN A 38 0.71 2.21 8.88
N PRO A 39 0.45 3.29 8.13
CA PRO A 39 1.50 4.18 7.66
C PRO A 39 2.15 4.93 8.84
N PRO A 40 3.44 5.31 8.73
CA PRO A 40 4.10 6.16 9.73
C PRO A 40 3.36 7.48 9.95
N LYS A 41 3.51 8.10 11.13
CA LYS A 41 2.77 9.32 11.54
C LYS A 41 2.87 10.49 10.54
N HIS A 42 3.95 10.57 9.76
CA HIS A 42 4.21 11.67 8.81
C HIS A 42 3.91 11.31 7.35
N PHE A 43 3.36 10.12 7.10
CA PHE A 43 3.04 9.70 5.75
C PHE A 43 1.71 10.26 5.27
N SER A 44 1.69 10.75 4.03
CA SER A 44 0.50 11.30 3.38
C SER A 44 0.31 10.67 2.01
N PHE A 45 -0.84 10.04 1.79
CA PHE A 45 -1.23 9.53 0.47
C PHE A 45 -1.55 10.65 -0.54
N ARG A 46 -1.51 11.93 -0.15
CA ARG A 46 -1.86 13.05 -1.05
C ARG A 46 -0.95 13.13 -2.29
N GLU A 47 0.29 12.70 -2.14
CA GLU A 47 1.29 12.69 -3.22
C GLU A 47 1.22 11.40 -4.06
N THR A 48 0.42 10.43 -3.64
CA THR A 48 0.22 9.17 -4.35
C THR A 48 -1.03 9.25 -5.22
N ASP A 49 -0.90 8.89 -6.49
CA ASP A 49 -2.05 8.76 -7.40
C ASP A 49 -3.02 7.69 -6.87
N LYS A 50 -4.25 8.11 -6.58
CA LYS A 50 -5.32 7.26 -6.02
C LYS A 50 -5.74 6.12 -6.95
N GLY A 51 -5.44 6.19 -8.25
CA GLY A 51 -5.68 5.11 -9.20
C GLY A 51 -4.67 3.96 -9.11
N LYS A 52 -3.53 4.18 -8.44
CA LYS A 52 -2.42 3.23 -8.40
C LYS A 52 -2.46 2.27 -7.22
N TYR A 53 -3.33 2.52 -6.26
CA TYR A 53 -3.48 1.65 -5.11
C TYR A 53 -4.95 1.58 -4.71
N CYS A 54 -5.32 0.47 -4.07
CA CYS A 54 -6.61 0.30 -3.43
C CYS A 54 -6.40 -0.19 -2.01
N PHE A 55 -7.46 -0.14 -1.22
CA PHE A 55 -7.44 -0.61 0.14
C PHE A 55 -8.29 -1.88 0.24
N SER A 56 -7.86 -2.84 1.06
CA SER A 56 -8.48 -4.17 1.17
C SER A 56 -8.45 -4.69 2.60
N ASN A 57 -9.33 -5.63 2.91
CA ASN A 57 -9.27 -6.43 4.14
C ASN A 57 -8.72 -7.85 3.91
N ILE A 58 -8.41 -8.18 2.66
CA ILE A 58 -7.91 -9.48 2.22
C ILE A 58 -6.41 -9.34 1.93
N LEU A 59 -5.61 -10.26 2.48
CA LEU A 59 -4.14 -10.23 2.41
C LEU A 59 -3.60 -10.54 0.99
N SER A 60 -4.37 -11.27 0.18
CA SER A 60 -4.06 -11.51 -1.24
C SER A 60 -5.34 -11.74 -2.04
N MET A 61 -5.39 -11.18 -3.25
CA MET A 61 -6.22 -11.67 -4.35
C MET A 61 -5.36 -12.51 -5.28
#